data_AF-A0A920H2N7-F1
#
_entry.id   AF-A0A920H2N7-F1
#
_cell.length_a   1.000
_cell.length_b   1.000
_cell.length_c   1.000
_cell.angle_alpha   90.00
_cell.angle_beta   90.00
_cell.angle_gamma   90.00
#
_symmetry.space_group_name_H-M   'P 1'
#
loop_
_entity.id
_entity.type
_entity.pdbx_description
1 polymer ?
#
loop_
_entity_poly.entity_id
_entity_poly.type
_entity_poly.pdbx_seq_one_letter_code
_entity_poly.pdbx_strand_id
1 'polypeptide(L)'
;MKYLKFKSISLLVIMSILIACGGTDEIAEKMDEAKEVVQEKMTSDEPSEETKDIPNLTGELSVEVTVEVAPLTLSILEGKAQFNMRDGQGWIDAVDAQPIEQGWGVKTLAVSTAILNFEDGSMVLLEPTTEVEISLYQLINGGVSEGGERHVNLKIVNGGVSFDVVPAESPPNTWAFLTPDGAVTIQGTGGSLSRRVGMKEELAGCSDAAEGTEACDHPAATIDTKLELIEGTATMMRMKSEPVYNEDGIILEDFEVEKELQAMVVKPGVAFQSAEEKPISAEMIEADPVLHDVGYIVSLAGADVVDEEVLEAASR
;
A
#
# COMPACT_ATOMS: atom_id res chain seq x y z
N MET A 1 -22.85 -49.73 -20.07
CA MET A 1 -22.14 -51.02 -19.89
C MET A 1 -20.67 -50.68 -19.73
N LYS A 2 -20.14 -50.81 -18.50
CA LYS A 2 -19.32 -51.96 -18.08
C LYS A 2 -17.95 -51.90 -18.76
N TYR A 3 -16.95 -51.36 -18.05
CA TYR A 3 -15.96 -52.16 -17.28
C TYR A 3 -14.74 -52.46 -18.18
N LEU A 4 -13.49 -52.60 -17.74
CA LEU A 4 -12.90 -53.19 -16.53
C LEU A 4 -11.38 -52.87 -16.71
N LYS A 5 -10.63 -52.24 -15.81
CA LYS A 5 -10.06 -52.71 -14.52
C LYS A 5 -8.56 -53.06 -14.58
N PHE A 6 -7.89 -52.58 -13.51
CA PHE A 6 -6.92 -53.27 -12.64
C PHE A 6 -5.58 -53.71 -13.26
N LYS A 7 -4.44 -53.37 -12.68
CA LYS A 7 -3.95 -53.70 -11.32
C LYS A 7 -2.76 -52.78 -10.99
N SER A 8 -2.28 -52.54 -9.76
CA SER A 8 -2.69 -52.76 -8.35
C SER A 8 -1.40 -52.52 -7.54
N ILE A 9 -1.55 -52.19 -6.24
CA ILE A 9 -0.59 -52.36 -5.12
C ILE A 9 0.41 -51.19 -4.95
N SER A 10 0.60 -50.57 -3.79
CA SER A 10 -0.02 -50.58 -2.45
C SER A 10 0.81 -49.62 -1.59
N LEU A 11 0.24 -48.87 -0.64
CA LEU A 11 0.41 -49.10 0.82
C LEU A 11 -0.03 -47.87 1.66
N LEU A 12 -1.06 -48.09 2.50
CA LEU A 12 -1.43 -47.50 3.81
C LEU A 12 -1.24 -45.98 4.04
N VAL A 13 -2.26 -45.14 4.34
CA VAL A 13 -3.34 -45.17 5.36
C VAL A 13 -2.85 -45.50 6.78
N ILE A 14 -2.80 -44.49 7.65
CA ILE A 14 -3.30 -44.46 9.05
C ILE A 14 -3.50 -42.95 9.38
N MET A 15 -4.72 -42.41 9.39
CA MET A 15 -5.72 -42.39 10.46
C MET A 15 -5.37 -41.44 11.62
N SER A 16 -6.03 -40.30 11.60
CA SER A 16 -6.19 -39.30 12.64
C SER A 16 -7.08 -39.80 13.79
N ILE A 17 -6.59 -39.71 15.04
CA ILE A 17 -7.44 -39.64 16.26
C ILE A 17 -6.80 -38.65 17.25
N LEU A 18 -7.57 -37.64 17.64
CA LEU A 18 -7.41 -36.78 18.83
C LEU A 18 -7.97 -37.49 20.08
N ILE A 19 -7.41 -37.18 21.26
CA ILE A 19 -8.00 -37.13 22.64
C ILE A 19 -6.78 -37.15 23.61
N ALA A 20 -6.38 -36.04 24.24
CA ALA A 20 -6.89 -35.35 25.44
C ALA A 20 -6.17 -35.73 26.74
N CYS A 21 -5.88 -34.69 27.54
CA CYS A 21 -5.63 -34.66 28.98
C CYS A 21 -4.40 -35.39 29.58
N GLY A 22 -3.44 -34.56 30.03
CA GLY A 22 -3.06 -34.53 31.44
C GLY A 22 -1.79 -35.28 31.83
N GLY A 23 -0.92 -34.59 32.58
CA GLY A 23 0.16 -35.21 33.33
C GLY A 23 1.52 -34.64 32.98
N THR A 24 2.05 -33.88 33.92
CA THR A 24 3.46 -33.45 34.04
C THR A 24 4.43 -34.63 34.04
N ASP A 25 5.69 -34.32 33.74
CA ASP A 25 6.91 -35.15 33.84
C ASP A 25 7.16 -36.14 32.69
N GLU A 26 7.90 -35.68 31.67
CA GLU A 26 8.95 -36.41 30.93
C GLU A 26 9.43 -35.62 29.69
N ILE A 27 10.07 -34.45 29.88
CA ILE A 27 10.95 -33.86 28.84
C ILE A 27 12.23 -33.27 29.47
N ALA A 28 12.70 -33.87 30.57
CA ALA A 28 13.93 -33.48 31.25
C ALA A 28 15.11 -34.44 30.98
N GLU A 29 15.00 -35.36 30.02
CA GLU A 29 16.03 -36.39 29.80
C GLU A 29 16.60 -36.42 28.37
N LYS A 30 16.66 -35.26 27.68
CA LYS A 30 17.43 -35.14 26.42
C LYS A 30 18.25 -33.86 26.29
N MET A 31 18.73 -33.30 27.41
CA MET A 31 19.57 -32.09 27.41
C MET A 31 20.90 -32.22 28.16
N ASP A 32 21.43 -33.44 28.33
CA ASP A 32 22.67 -33.68 29.10
C ASP A 32 23.75 -34.53 28.38
N GLU A 33 23.70 -34.65 27.04
CA GLU A 33 24.70 -35.45 26.28
C GLU A 33 25.57 -34.65 25.29
N ALA A 34 25.67 -33.33 25.44
CA ALA A 34 26.55 -32.51 24.60
C ALA A 34 27.43 -31.52 25.39
N LYS A 35 27.75 -31.84 26.66
CA LYS A 35 28.59 -30.96 27.50
C LYS A 35 29.79 -31.62 28.20
N GLU A 36 30.12 -32.86 27.86
CA GLU A 36 31.20 -33.59 28.55
C GLU A 36 32.26 -34.17 27.59
N VAL A 37 32.75 -33.36 26.64
CA VAL A 37 34.01 -33.67 25.89
C VAL A 37 34.87 -32.41 25.76
N VAL A 38 34.97 -31.61 26.83
CA VAL A 38 35.98 -30.54 26.92
C VAL A 38 36.46 -30.46 28.36
N GLN A 39 37.36 -31.36 28.76
CA GLN A 39 38.45 -31.11 29.70
C GLN A 39 39.08 -32.45 30.07
N GLU A 40 40.34 -32.63 29.66
CA GLU A 40 41.44 -33.19 30.48
C GLU A 40 42.47 -33.90 29.58
N LYS A 41 43.40 -33.12 29.03
CA LYS A 41 44.78 -33.58 28.86
C LYS A 41 45.74 -32.39 28.77
N MET A 42 46.19 -31.90 29.92
CA MET A 42 47.43 -31.15 30.03
C MET A 42 48.54 -32.11 30.49
N THR A 43 49.67 -32.15 29.78
CA THR A 43 51.03 -32.03 30.35
C THR A 43 52.04 -31.74 29.23
N SER A 44 52.92 -30.80 29.56
CA SER A 44 54.03 -30.14 28.85
C SER A 44 55.17 -31.07 28.37
N ASP A 45 55.81 -30.72 27.25
CA ASP A 45 57.27 -30.51 27.09
C ASP A 45 57.59 -29.80 25.74
N GLU A 46 58.64 -28.95 25.72
CA GLU A 46 58.99 -27.88 24.76
C GLU A 46 59.52 -28.31 23.34
N PRO A 47 60.08 -27.41 22.49
CA PRO A 47 59.40 -26.62 21.46
C PRO A 47 59.82 -27.04 20.03
N SER A 48 58.93 -26.93 19.04
CA SER A 48 59.32 -26.97 17.63
C SER A 48 58.66 -25.84 16.84
N GLU A 49 59.48 -24.95 16.31
CA GLU A 49 59.12 -23.96 15.29
C GLU A 49 58.59 -24.67 14.04
N GLU A 50 57.29 -24.52 13.74
CA GLU A 50 56.80 -24.58 12.36
C GLU A 50 55.72 -23.52 12.15
N THR A 51 56.09 -22.48 11.41
CA THR A 51 55.19 -21.51 10.80
C THR A 51 54.37 -22.22 9.71
N LYS A 52 53.03 -22.20 9.79
CA LYS A 52 52.15 -22.27 8.61
C LYS A 52 50.69 -21.88 8.94
N ASP A 53 50.37 -20.68 8.47
CA ASP A 53 49.10 -20.17 7.95
C ASP A 53 47.81 -20.47 8.73
N ILE A 54 47.49 -19.53 9.63
CA ILE A 54 46.11 -19.24 10.02
C ILE A 54 45.44 -18.62 8.78
N PRO A 55 44.34 -19.17 8.23
CA PRO A 55 43.62 -18.50 7.16
C PRO A 55 43.09 -17.18 7.71
N ASN A 56 43.62 -16.09 7.16
CA ASN A 56 43.25 -14.73 7.51
C ASN A 56 41.83 -14.47 7.00
N LEU A 57 40.82 -14.70 7.84
CA LEU A 57 39.41 -14.33 7.61
C LEU A 57 39.23 -12.81 7.81
N THR A 58 39.98 -12.02 7.05
CA THR A 58 39.82 -10.56 6.96
C THR A 58 39.41 -10.14 5.54
N GLY A 59 38.59 -10.98 4.90
CA GLY A 59 37.80 -10.53 3.77
C GLY A 59 36.71 -9.60 4.29
N GLU A 60 36.95 -8.30 4.22
CA GLU A 60 35.87 -7.31 4.31
C GLU A 60 34.93 -7.60 3.14
N LEU A 61 33.76 -8.17 3.44
CA LEU A 61 32.72 -8.43 2.46
C LEU A 61 32.16 -7.07 2.02
N SER A 62 32.83 -6.43 1.06
CA SER A 62 32.27 -5.28 0.38
C SER A 62 31.17 -5.81 -0.54
N VAL A 63 29.94 -5.75 -0.06
CA VAL A 63 28.77 -5.94 -0.92
C VAL A 63 28.66 -4.68 -1.75
N GLU A 64 28.99 -4.77 -3.03
CA GLU A 64 28.70 -3.69 -3.98
C GLU A 64 27.18 -3.60 -4.12
N VAL A 65 26.60 -2.50 -3.67
CA VAL A 65 25.16 -2.23 -3.77
C VAL A 65 24.91 -1.49 -5.07
N THR A 66 24.17 -2.08 -6.00
CA THR A 66 23.73 -1.41 -7.23
C THR A 66 22.29 -0.95 -7.08
N VAL A 67 22.00 0.30 -7.43
CA VAL A 67 20.64 0.85 -7.46
C VAL A 67 20.27 1.14 -8.91
N GLU A 68 19.18 0.56 -9.36
CA GLU A 68 18.71 0.60 -10.74
C GLU A 68 17.30 1.18 -10.81
N VAL A 69 17.08 2.06 -11.79
CA VAL A 69 15.74 2.55 -12.14
C VAL A 69 15.22 1.63 -13.24
N ALA A 70 14.31 0.74 -12.85
CA ALA A 70 13.73 -0.27 -13.71
C ALA A 70 12.69 0.33 -14.68
N PRO A 71 12.55 -0.22 -15.90
CA PRO A 71 11.51 0.20 -16.83
C PRO A 71 10.11 -0.12 -16.28
N LEU A 72 9.21 0.85 -16.42
CA LEU A 72 7.78 0.73 -16.14
C LEU A 72 7.02 1.05 -17.41
N THR A 73 5.95 0.30 -17.70
CA THR A 73 5.12 0.55 -18.89
C THR A 73 3.66 0.69 -18.53
N LEU A 74 2.96 1.56 -19.26
CA LEU A 74 1.53 1.76 -19.20
C LEU A 74 0.86 1.15 -20.44
N SER A 75 0.05 0.13 -20.23
CA SER A 75 -0.76 -0.51 -21.27
C SER A 75 -2.21 -0.05 -21.19
N ILE A 76 -2.79 0.35 -22.31
CA ILE A 76 -4.18 0.82 -22.36
C ILE A 76 -5.08 -0.37 -22.65
N LEU A 77 -5.96 -0.72 -21.71
CA LEU A 77 -6.90 -1.82 -21.90
C LEU A 77 -8.19 -1.35 -22.57
N GLU A 78 -8.73 -0.24 -22.10
CA GLU A 78 -9.97 0.33 -22.60
C GLU A 78 -9.91 1.86 -22.55
N GLY A 79 -10.45 2.51 -23.58
CA GLY A 79 -10.56 3.97 -23.63
C GLY A 79 -9.20 4.68 -23.80
N LYS A 80 -8.89 5.61 -22.90
CA LYS A 80 -7.69 6.46 -22.94
C LYS A 80 -7.04 6.60 -21.58
N ALA A 81 -5.72 6.69 -21.58
CA ALA A 81 -4.93 7.11 -20.43
C ALA A 81 -4.08 8.33 -20.78
N GLN A 82 -3.69 9.10 -19.77
CA GLN A 82 -2.78 10.23 -19.89
C GLN A 82 -1.66 10.08 -18.88
N PHE A 83 -0.52 10.69 -19.16
CA PHE A 83 0.59 10.80 -18.22
C PHE A 83 1.08 12.24 -18.13
N ASN A 84 1.68 12.59 -17.01
CA ASN A 84 2.29 13.88 -16.78
C ASN A 84 3.72 13.67 -16.29
N MET A 85 4.66 14.36 -16.91
CA MET A 85 6.07 14.30 -16.53
C MET A 85 6.31 15.12 -15.26
N ARG A 86 7.39 14.81 -14.54
CA ARG A 86 7.75 15.48 -13.27
C ARG A 86 7.90 17.00 -13.40
N ASP A 87 8.23 17.49 -14.59
CA ASP A 87 8.43 18.91 -14.87
C ASP A 87 7.11 19.69 -15.08
N GLY A 88 5.96 19.00 -14.99
CA GLY A 88 4.65 19.64 -14.89
C GLY A 88 4.17 20.31 -16.19
N GLN A 89 4.66 19.86 -17.34
CA GLN A 89 4.25 20.40 -18.65
C GLN A 89 2.78 20.12 -19.02
N GLY A 90 2.07 19.35 -18.19
CA GLY A 90 0.65 19.04 -18.34
C GLY A 90 0.41 17.59 -18.78
N TRP A 91 -0.86 17.22 -18.83
CA TRP A 91 -1.27 15.86 -19.17
C TRP A 91 -1.16 15.59 -20.68
N ILE A 92 -0.45 14.52 -21.03
CA ILE A 92 -0.20 14.06 -22.41
C ILE A 92 -0.96 12.75 -22.62
N ASP A 93 -1.63 12.59 -23.76
CA ASP A 93 -2.27 11.33 -24.14
C ASP A 93 -1.23 10.21 -24.26
N ALA A 94 -1.44 9.12 -23.50
CA ALA A 94 -0.61 7.94 -23.57
C ALA A 94 -0.93 7.11 -24.83
N VAL A 95 0.07 6.39 -25.32
CA VAL A 95 -0.13 5.29 -26.27
C VAL A 95 -0.04 3.95 -25.54
N ASP A 96 -0.44 2.87 -26.21
CA ASP A 96 -0.27 1.54 -25.63
C ASP A 96 1.21 1.19 -25.46
N ALA A 97 1.53 0.49 -24.36
CA ALA A 97 2.88 0.19 -23.90
C ALA A 97 3.77 1.44 -23.74
N GLN A 98 3.20 2.56 -23.32
CA GLN A 98 3.91 3.81 -23.08
C GLN A 98 4.94 3.63 -21.94
N PRO A 99 6.24 3.92 -22.16
CA PRO A 99 7.21 3.98 -21.07
C PRO A 99 6.85 5.09 -20.07
N ILE A 100 6.92 4.77 -18.78
CA ILE A 100 6.68 5.67 -17.65
C ILE A 100 7.91 5.66 -16.75
N GLU A 101 8.25 6.80 -16.16
CA GLU A 101 9.39 6.93 -15.25
C GLU A 101 8.95 7.28 -13.83
N GLN A 102 9.86 7.07 -12.87
CA GLN A 102 9.68 7.56 -11.52
C GLN A 102 9.46 9.09 -11.51
N GLY A 103 8.48 9.53 -10.73
CA GLY A 103 8.07 10.93 -10.58
C GLY A 103 7.02 11.37 -11.59
N TRP A 104 6.57 10.49 -12.48
CA TRP A 104 5.49 10.79 -13.41
C TRP A 104 4.12 10.50 -12.78
N GLY A 105 3.12 11.27 -13.20
CA GLY A 105 1.71 11.01 -12.94
C GLY A 105 1.07 10.24 -14.08
N VAL A 106 0.11 9.38 -13.79
CA VAL A 106 -0.69 8.63 -14.76
C VAL A 106 -2.15 8.70 -14.36
N LYS A 107 -3.05 8.95 -15.33
CA LYS A 107 -4.48 8.93 -15.09
C LYS A 107 -5.31 8.27 -16.18
N THR A 108 -6.46 7.74 -15.79
CA THR A 108 -7.48 7.18 -16.67
C THR A 108 -8.72 8.08 -16.71
N LEU A 109 -9.44 8.08 -17.84
CA LEU A 109 -10.70 8.84 -17.98
C LEU A 109 -11.92 8.03 -17.49
N ALA A 110 -13.11 8.64 -17.55
CA ALA A 110 -14.36 8.14 -16.96
C ALA A 110 -14.84 6.76 -17.43
N VAL A 111 -14.34 6.26 -18.55
CA VAL A 111 -14.66 4.95 -19.12
C VAL A 111 -13.39 4.27 -19.63
N SER A 112 -12.30 4.41 -18.89
CA SER A 112 -10.99 3.95 -19.33
C SER A 112 -10.28 3.16 -18.26
N THR A 113 -9.55 2.15 -18.69
CA THR A 113 -8.74 1.30 -17.82
C THR A 113 -7.36 1.10 -18.43
N ALA A 114 -6.35 1.03 -17.59
CA ALA A 114 -4.98 0.84 -18.00
C ALA A 114 -4.21 0.03 -16.96
N ILE A 115 -3.16 -0.68 -17.37
CA ILE A 115 -2.30 -1.43 -16.47
C ILE A 115 -0.91 -0.80 -16.46
N LEU A 116 -0.38 -0.56 -15.26
CA LEU A 116 1.05 -0.36 -15.03
C LEU A 116 1.72 -1.72 -14.85
N ASN A 117 2.66 -2.04 -15.73
CA ASN A 117 3.46 -3.27 -15.67
C ASN A 117 4.87 -2.96 -15.17
N PHE A 118 5.25 -3.59 -14.07
CA PHE A 118 6.57 -3.49 -13.46
C PHE A 118 7.49 -4.59 -13.98
N GLU A 119 8.80 -4.33 -13.98
CA GLU A 119 9.81 -5.27 -14.50
C GLU A 119 9.79 -6.62 -13.77
N ASP A 120 9.45 -6.62 -12.49
CA ASP A 120 9.38 -7.82 -11.65
C ASP A 120 8.15 -8.68 -11.91
N GLY A 121 7.28 -8.28 -12.84
CA GLY A 121 6.04 -8.96 -13.19
C GLY A 121 4.81 -8.51 -12.38
N SER A 122 4.98 -7.60 -11.43
CA SER A 122 3.85 -7.01 -10.70
C SER A 122 3.02 -6.14 -11.63
N MET A 123 1.71 -6.10 -11.39
CA MET A 123 0.76 -5.36 -12.20
C MET A 123 -0.16 -4.51 -11.32
N VAL A 124 -0.44 -3.29 -11.77
CA VAL A 124 -1.43 -2.41 -11.14
C VAL A 124 -2.41 -1.93 -12.20
N LEU A 125 -3.64 -2.41 -12.12
CA LEU A 125 -4.77 -1.96 -12.94
C LEU A 125 -5.33 -0.66 -12.35
N LEU A 126 -5.37 0.38 -13.18
CA LEU A 126 -6.05 1.64 -12.91
C LEU A 126 -7.51 1.51 -13.37
N GLU A 127 -8.43 1.67 -12.43
CA GLU A 127 -9.87 1.75 -12.70
C GLU A 127 -10.23 3.07 -13.42
N PRO A 128 -11.47 3.27 -13.89
CA PRO A 128 -11.88 4.56 -14.44
C PRO A 128 -11.73 5.70 -13.42
N THR A 129 -11.46 6.91 -13.91
CA THR A 129 -11.26 8.13 -13.10
C THR A 129 -10.17 8.00 -12.04
N THR A 130 -9.11 7.25 -12.34
CA THR A 130 -8.00 7.03 -11.42
C THR A 130 -6.82 7.90 -11.78
N GLU A 131 -6.21 8.52 -10.78
CA GLU A 131 -4.95 9.26 -10.89
C GLU A 131 -3.94 8.72 -9.87
N VAL A 132 -2.75 8.36 -10.36
CA VAL A 132 -1.64 7.86 -9.56
C VAL A 132 -0.34 8.57 -9.91
N GLU A 133 0.55 8.70 -8.95
CA GLU A 133 1.91 9.21 -9.12
C GLU A 133 2.91 8.11 -8.71
N ILE A 134 3.91 7.87 -9.56
CA ILE A 134 4.96 6.88 -9.30
C ILE A 134 6.07 7.55 -8.49
N SER A 135 5.85 7.75 -7.19
CA SER A 135 6.79 8.50 -6.35
C SER A 135 8.15 7.80 -6.17
N LEU A 136 8.16 6.46 -6.13
CA LEU A 136 9.39 5.67 -6.04
C LEU A 136 9.25 4.36 -6.80
N TYR A 137 10.25 4.04 -7.64
CA TYR A 137 10.43 2.70 -8.17
C TYR A 137 11.93 2.42 -8.34
N GLN A 138 12.47 1.57 -7.48
CA GLN A 138 13.89 1.21 -7.48
C GLN A 138 14.07 -0.28 -7.27
N LEU A 139 14.98 -0.86 -8.05
CA LEU A 139 15.50 -2.20 -7.84
C LEU A 139 16.92 -2.08 -7.33
N ILE A 140 17.25 -2.84 -6.29
CA ILE A 140 18.59 -2.91 -5.72
C ILE A 140 19.13 -4.31 -5.98
N ASN A 141 20.36 -4.43 -6.49
CA ASN A 141 20.99 -5.71 -6.82
C ASN A 141 20.12 -6.61 -7.73
N GLY A 142 19.56 -6.04 -8.81
CA GLY A 142 18.76 -6.79 -9.80
C GLY A 142 17.32 -7.12 -9.37
N GLY A 143 16.87 -6.64 -8.20
CA GLY A 143 15.49 -6.79 -7.75
C GLY A 143 15.12 -8.20 -7.26
N VAL A 144 13.83 -8.44 -7.02
CA VAL A 144 13.32 -9.67 -6.39
C VAL A 144 13.70 -10.93 -7.18
N SER A 145 13.71 -10.84 -8.52
CA SER A 145 14.05 -11.97 -9.41
C SER A 145 15.49 -12.44 -9.28
N GLU A 146 16.41 -11.57 -8.88
CA GLU A 146 17.84 -11.88 -8.73
C GLU A 146 18.27 -12.05 -7.26
N GLY A 147 17.29 -12.02 -6.33
CA GLY A 147 17.55 -12.09 -4.89
C GLY A 147 17.94 -10.75 -4.26
N GLY A 148 17.79 -9.65 -5.00
CA GLY A 148 17.92 -8.28 -4.52
C GLY A 148 16.64 -7.72 -3.89
N GLU A 149 16.52 -6.39 -3.90
CA GLU A 149 15.43 -5.67 -3.25
C GLU A 149 14.62 -4.84 -4.24
N ARG A 150 13.36 -4.61 -3.89
CA ARG A 150 12.42 -3.77 -4.59
C ARG A 150 11.82 -2.78 -3.60
N HIS A 151 11.79 -1.51 -4.01
CA HIS A 151 11.15 -0.42 -3.28
C HIS A 151 10.22 0.32 -4.21
N VAL A 152 8.91 0.25 -3.93
CA VAL A 152 7.86 0.89 -4.72
C VAL A 152 6.96 1.74 -3.84
N ASN A 153 6.78 3.01 -4.21
CA ASN A 153 5.76 3.89 -3.65
C ASN A 153 4.87 4.41 -4.78
N LEU A 154 3.59 4.03 -4.75
CA LEU A 154 2.57 4.52 -5.66
C LEU A 154 1.59 5.40 -4.90
N LYS A 155 1.54 6.68 -5.21
CA LYS A 155 0.60 7.60 -4.58
C LYS A 155 -0.69 7.63 -5.38
N ILE A 156 -1.79 7.18 -4.78
CA ILE A 156 -3.14 7.26 -5.32
C ILE A 156 -3.70 8.62 -4.94
N VAL A 157 -3.83 9.49 -5.94
CA VAL A 157 -4.41 10.82 -5.78
C VAL A 157 -5.93 10.68 -5.69
N ASN A 158 -6.54 10.01 -6.68
CA ASN A 158 -7.96 9.73 -6.74
C ASN A 158 -8.26 8.41 -7.46
N GLY A 159 -9.44 7.85 -7.23
CA GLY A 159 -9.97 6.69 -7.92
C GLY A 159 -9.61 5.36 -7.26
N GLY A 160 -9.52 4.31 -8.08
CA GLY A 160 -9.28 2.95 -7.63
C GLY A 160 -8.18 2.25 -8.41
N VAL A 161 -7.43 1.40 -7.71
CA VAL A 161 -6.49 0.47 -8.30
C VAL A 161 -6.79 -0.95 -7.85
N SER A 162 -6.64 -1.89 -8.76
CA SER A 162 -6.48 -3.30 -8.45
C SER A 162 -5.03 -3.68 -8.67
N PHE A 163 -4.44 -4.45 -7.78
CA PHE A 163 -3.02 -4.77 -7.82
C PHE A 163 -2.82 -6.27 -7.68
N ASP A 164 -1.80 -6.77 -8.36
CA ASP A 164 -1.26 -8.12 -8.24
C ASP A 164 0.25 -7.96 -8.13
N VAL A 165 0.76 -8.05 -6.90
CA VAL A 165 2.16 -7.74 -6.59
C VAL A 165 2.91 -9.01 -6.28
N VAL A 166 4.00 -9.23 -7.01
CA VAL A 166 4.83 -10.42 -6.84
C VAL A 166 5.37 -10.47 -5.40
N PRO A 167 5.19 -11.62 -4.68
CA PRO A 167 5.74 -11.85 -3.36
C PRO A 167 7.25 -11.63 -3.29
N ALA A 168 7.69 -10.96 -2.23
CA ALA A 168 9.11 -10.73 -1.96
C ALA A 168 9.40 -11.09 -0.50
N GLU A 169 9.91 -12.31 -0.27
CA GLU A 169 10.01 -12.91 1.07
C GLU A 169 11.20 -12.38 1.90
N SER A 170 12.18 -11.74 1.27
CA SER A 170 13.39 -11.27 1.95
C SER A 170 13.31 -9.77 2.25
N PRO A 171 13.29 -9.32 3.52
CA PRO A 171 13.52 -7.91 3.81
C PRO A 171 14.90 -7.45 3.31
N PRO A 172 15.06 -6.17 2.94
CA PRO A 172 14.05 -5.10 2.96
C PRO A 172 13.41 -4.90 1.58
N ASN A 173 12.34 -5.65 1.29
CA ASN A 173 11.45 -5.37 0.15
C ASN A 173 10.25 -4.55 0.60
N THR A 174 9.94 -3.45 -0.10
CA THR A 174 8.83 -2.57 0.23
C THR A 174 7.92 -2.32 -0.98
N TRP A 175 6.62 -2.43 -0.75
CA TRP A 175 5.60 -1.97 -1.67
C TRP A 175 4.56 -1.19 -0.89
N ALA A 176 4.43 0.10 -1.18
CA ALA A 176 3.52 1.00 -0.51
C ALA A 176 2.58 1.70 -1.51
N PHE A 177 1.30 1.68 -1.20
CA PHE A 177 0.34 2.59 -1.78
C PHE A 177 0.16 3.76 -0.81
N LEU A 178 0.39 4.97 -1.28
CA LEU A 178 0.22 6.19 -0.50
C LEU A 178 -1.08 6.85 -0.91
N THR A 179 -1.80 7.40 0.04
CA THR A 179 -2.93 8.30 -0.19
C THR A 179 -2.70 9.60 0.56
N PRO A 180 -3.37 10.71 0.22
CA PRO A 180 -3.29 11.94 1.00
C PRO A 180 -3.58 11.76 2.50
N ASP A 181 -4.42 10.78 2.85
CA ASP A 181 -4.85 10.46 4.21
C ASP A 181 -4.08 9.30 4.87
N GLY A 182 -3.17 8.61 4.17
CA GLY A 182 -2.49 7.44 4.75
C GLY A 182 -1.56 6.67 3.82
N ALA A 183 -1.21 5.47 4.25
CA ALA A 183 -0.35 4.54 3.53
C ALA A 183 -0.78 3.09 3.80
N VAL A 184 -0.67 2.26 2.76
CA VAL A 184 -0.90 0.82 2.81
C VAL A 184 0.36 0.13 2.33
N THR A 185 0.98 -0.68 3.19
CA THR A 185 2.18 -1.45 2.84
C THR A 185 1.87 -2.93 2.73
N ILE A 186 2.46 -3.58 1.73
CA ILE A 186 2.31 -5.00 1.44
C ILE A 186 3.66 -5.66 1.12
N GLN A 187 3.72 -6.98 1.23
CA GLN A 187 4.90 -7.81 0.90
C GLN A 187 4.66 -8.75 -0.29
N GLY A 188 3.79 -8.31 -1.20
CA GLY A 188 3.34 -9.04 -2.38
C GLY A 188 2.08 -9.88 -2.13
N THR A 189 1.01 -9.42 -2.76
CA THR A 189 -0.36 -9.92 -2.64
C THR A 189 -1.19 -9.30 -3.77
N GLY A 190 -2.31 -9.93 -4.09
CA GLY A 190 -3.40 -9.36 -4.88
C GLY A 190 -4.46 -8.65 -4.03
N GLY A 191 -4.99 -7.54 -4.53
CA GLY A 191 -6.06 -6.80 -3.87
C GLY A 191 -6.57 -5.60 -4.66
N SER A 192 -7.39 -4.79 -4.03
CA SER A 192 -7.82 -3.50 -4.55
C SER A 192 -7.77 -2.44 -3.46
N LEU A 193 -7.37 -1.23 -3.84
CA LEU A 193 -7.37 -0.05 -3.00
C LEU A 193 -8.00 1.08 -3.78
N SER A 194 -8.98 1.75 -3.16
CA SER A 194 -9.57 2.95 -3.73
C SER A 194 -9.68 4.04 -2.72
N ARG A 195 -9.54 5.26 -3.22
CA ARG A 195 -9.78 6.51 -2.53
C ARG A 195 -10.55 7.40 -3.49
N ARG A 196 -11.82 7.61 -3.23
CA ARG A 196 -12.69 8.42 -4.07
C ARG A 196 -13.11 9.66 -3.30
N VAL A 197 -12.89 10.80 -3.93
CA VAL A 197 -13.34 12.09 -3.41
C VAL A 197 -14.62 12.47 -4.14
N GLY A 198 -15.70 12.63 -3.38
CA GLY A 198 -16.99 13.16 -3.82
C GLY A 198 -17.31 14.47 -3.10
N MET A 199 -18.47 15.05 -3.41
CA MET A 199 -18.96 16.26 -2.75
C MET A 199 -20.44 16.12 -2.38
N LYS A 200 -20.82 16.80 -1.31
CA LYS A 200 -22.21 17.02 -0.89
C LYS A 200 -22.46 18.51 -0.72
N GLU A 201 -23.70 18.93 -0.98
CA GLU A 201 -24.15 20.31 -0.79
C GLU A 201 -24.11 20.73 0.69
N GLU A 202 -24.37 19.79 1.61
CA GLU A 202 -24.41 20.06 3.06
C GLU A 202 -23.74 18.92 3.86
N LEU A 203 -23.12 19.24 5.02
CA LEU A 203 -22.62 18.25 5.98
C LEU A 203 -23.77 17.55 6.71
N ALA A 204 -23.59 16.25 7.03
CA ALA A 204 -24.67 15.44 7.63
C ALA A 204 -25.18 15.91 9.01
N GLY A 205 -24.47 16.82 9.70
CA GLY A 205 -24.91 17.43 10.96
C GLY A 205 -25.83 18.66 10.81
N CYS A 206 -26.05 19.13 9.58
CA CYS A 206 -26.77 20.37 9.31
C CYS A 206 -28.28 20.19 9.05
N SER A 207 -28.76 18.96 8.94
CA SER A 207 -30.17 18.69 8.62
C SER A 207 -31.18 19.12 9.69
N ASP A 208 -30.72 19.28 10.94
CA ASP A 208 -31.53 19.70 12.09
C ASP A 208 -31.17 21.10 12.61
N ALA A 209 -30.20 21.78 11.98
CA ALA A 209 -29.81 23.14 12.36
C ALA A 209 -30.91 24.13 11.96
N ALA A 210 -31.16 25.14 12.79
CA ALA A 210 -32.10 26.21 12.45
C ALA A 210 -31.64 26.93 11.17
N GLU A 211 -32.57 27.21 10.24
CA GLU A 211 -32.29 27.98 9.01
C GLU A 211 -31.46 29.24 9.34
N GLY A 212 -30.30 29.38 8.69
CA GLY A 212 -29.42 30.54 8.83
C GLY A 212 -28.20 30.38 9.75
N THR A 213 -27.73 29.15 9.96
CA THR A 213 -26.40 28.92 10.56
C THR A 213 -25.35 28.87 9.45
N GLU A 214 -24.49 29.89 9.37
CA GLU A 214 -23.48 30.05 8.29
C GLU A 214 -22.58 28.81 8.13
N ALA A 215 -22.32 28.07 9.21
CA ALA A 215 -21.53 26.82 9.19
C ALA A 215 -22.14 25.68 8.34
N CYS A 216 -23.42 25.78 7.97
CA CYS A 216 -24.18 24.72 7.31
C CYS A 216 -24.44 24.95 5.81
N ASP A 217 -24.11 26.13 5.29
CA ASP A 217 -24.24 26.45 3.86
C ASP A 217 -22.97 26.08 3.06
N HIS A 218 -21.98 25.44 3.70
CA HIS A 218 -20.71 25.10 3.06
C HIS A 218 -20.67 23.66 2.52
N PRO A 219 -20.19 23.46 1.27
CA PRO A 219 -20.07 22.15 0.68
C PRO A 219 -19.07 21.26 1.45
N ALA A 220 -19.36 19.96 1.45
CA ALA A 220 -18.57 18.96 2.15
C ALA A 220 -17.92 17.99 1.18
N ALA A 221 -16.61 17.76 1.34
CA ALA A 221 -15.93 16.69 0.63
C ALA A 221 -16.20 15.35 1.31
N THR A 222 -16.61 14.34 0.54
CA THR A 222 -16.75 12.97 1.01
C THR A 222 -15.58 12.15 0.52
N ILE A 223 -14.81 11.56 1.44
CA ILE A 223 -13.65 10.71 1.11
C ILE A 223 -14.00 9.27 1.44
N ASP A 224 -14.20 8.48 0.40
CA ASP A 224 -14.45 7.04 0.49
C ASP A 224 -13.14 6.28 0.26
N THR A 225 -12.62 5.66 1.31
CA THR A 225 -11.43 4.81 1.26
C THR A 225 -11.82 3.35 1.47
N LYS A 226 -11.43 2.48 0.54
CA LYS A 226 -11.73 1.05 0.59
C LYS A 226 -10.50 0.21 0.22
N LEU A 227 -10.15 -0.76 1.06
CA LEU A 227 -9.08 -1.74 0.83
C LEU A 227 -9.65 -3.15 0.95
N GLU A 228 -9.45 -3.97 -0.08
CA GLU A 228 -9.80 -5.39 -0.09
C GLU A 228 -8.60 -6.22 -0.53
N LEU A 229 -8.28 -7.26 0.22
CA LEU A 229 -7.19 -8.18 -0.11
C LEU A 229 -7.78 -9.53 -0.55
N ILE A 230 -7.22 -10.06 -1.63
CA ILE A 230 -7.50 -11.41 -2.11
C ILE A 230 -6.64 -12.42 -1.32
N GLU A 231 -5.39 -12.05 -1.03
CA GLU A 231 -4.44 -12.87 -0.27
C GLU A 231 -3.46 -12.05 0.57
N GLY A 232 -2.49 -12.70 1.22
CA GLY A 232 -1.46 -12.02 2.03
C GLY A 232 -1.99 -11.19 3.20
N THR A 233 -1.27 -10.15 3.60
CA THR A 233 -1.72 -9.17 4.61
C THR A 233 -1.18 -7.80 4.25
N ALA A 234 -1.93 -6.76 4.60
CA ALA A 234 -1.47 -5.38 4.46
C ALA A 234 -1.40 -4.69 5.82
N THR A 235 -0.44 -3.81 5.99
CA THR A 235 -0.42 -2.87 7.12
C THR A 235 -0.91 -1.52 6.60
N MET A 236 -1.97 -0.99 7.19
CA MET A 236 -2.50 0.32 6.88
C MET A 236 -2.24 1.27 8.04
N MET A 237 -1.77 2.47 7.71
CA MET A 237 -1.71 3.60 8.63
C MET A 237 -2.42 4.78 7.98
N ARG A 238 -3.33 5.44 8.68
CA ARG A 238 -4.07 6.60 8.16
C ARG A 238 -4.36 7.61 9.25
N MET A 239 -4.52 8.86 8.85
CA MET A 239 -4.99 9.94 9.72
C MET A 239 -6.50 10.10 9.50
N LYS A 240 -7.29 9.56 10.42
CA LYS A 240 -8.74 9.82 10.44
C LYS A 240 -8.96 11.27 10.86
N SER A 241 -9.89 11.95 10.21
CA SER A 241 -10.25 13.33 10.52
C SER A 241 -11.75 13.44 10.67
N GLU A 242 -12.24 13.93 11.81
CA GLU A 242 -13.67 14.12 12.06
C GLU A 242 -13.98 15.59 12.40
N PRO A 243 -15.04 16.18 11.82
CA PRO A 243 -15.49 17.50 12.20
C PRO A 243 -15.94 17.53 13.67
N VAL A 244 -15.58 18.59 14.39
CA VAL A 244 -16.06 18.81 15.76
C VAL A 244 -17.40 19.52 15.74
N TYR A 245 -18.38 18.90 16.40
CA TYR A 245 -19.72 19.44 16.57
C TYR A 245 -19.87 20.00 17.99
N ASN A 246 -20.61 21.11 18.11
CA ASN A 246 -21.00 21.66 19.41
C ASN A 246 -22.11 20.83 20.08
N GLU A 247 -22.53 21.24 21.29
CA GLU A 247 -23.58 20.53 22.05
C GLU A 247 -24.94 20.46 21.33
N ASP A 248 -25.17 21.38 20.39
CA ASP A 248 -26.39 21.46 19.58
C ASP A 248 -26.28 20.70 18.24
N GLY A 249 -25.16 20.00 18.00
CA GLY A 249 -24.92 19.22 16.78
C GLY A 249 -24.50 20.06 15.56
N ILE A 250 -24.17 21.33 15.77
CA ILE A 250 -23.74 22.27 14.72
C ILE A 250 -22.21 22.29 14.66
N ILE A 251 -21.65 22.36 13.46
CA ILE A 251 -20.20 22.49 13.25
C ILE A 251 -19.73 23.84 13.81
N LEU A 252 -18.60 23.82 14.52
CA LEU A 252 -17.98 25.06 15.01
C LEU A 252 -17.57 25.95 13.83
N GLU A 253 -17.80 27.27 13.93
CA GLU A 253 -17.51 28.25 12.86
C GLU A 253 -16.06 28.19 12.35
N ASP A 254 -15.12 27.69 13.16
CA ASP A 254 -13.70 27.53 12.80
C ASP A 254 -13.36 26.21 12.09
N PHE A 255 -14.35 25.35 11.80
CA PHE A 255 -14.16 24.01 11.21
C PHE A 255 -13.10 23.18 11.93
N GLU A 256 -13.14 23.16 13.27
CA GLU A 256 -12.20 22.35 14.04
C GLU A 256 -12.33 20.86 13.67
N VAL A 257 -11.18 20.20 13.48
CA VAL A 257 -11.10 18.80 13.07
C VAL A 257 -10.27 18.02 14.09
N GLU A 258 -10.86 16.97 14.66
CA GLU A 258 -10.12 16.00 15.47
C GLU A 258 -9.37 15.03 14.55
N LYS A 259 -8.05 14.89 14.77
CA LYS A 259 -7.17 14.01 14.00
C LYS A 259 -6.75 12.81 14.87
N GLU A 260 -7.01 11.61 14.38
CA GLU A 260 -6.65 10.35 15.05
C GLU A 260 -5.78 9.48 14.12
N LEU A 261 -4.60 9.08 14.59
CA LEU A 261 -3.77 8.11 13.87
C LEU A 261 -4.32 6.70 14.07
N GLN A 262 -4.72 6.07 12.98
CA GLN A 262 -5.21 4.70 12.98
C GLN A 262 -4.19 3.79 12.30
N ALA A 263 -3.78 2.73 12.98
CA ALA A 263 -2.92 1.68 12.43
C ALA A 263 -3.61 0.32 12.55
N MET A 264 -3.66 -0.43 11.46
CA MET A 264 -4.34 -1.72 11.42
C MET A 264 -3.67 -2.70 10.46
N VAL A 265 -3.91 -3.99 10.72
CA VAL A 265 -3.52 -5.07 9.81
C VAL A 265 -4.77 -5.58 9.11
N VAL A 266 -4.81 -5.43 7.79
CA VAL A 266 -5.91 -5.92 6.95
C VAL A 266 -5.57 -7.33 6.48
N LYS A 267 -6.55 -8.24 6.60
CA LYS A 267 -6.44 -9.66 6.26
C LYS A 267 -7.30 -9.98 5.05
N PRO A 268 -7.00 -11.07 4.32
CA PRO A 268 -7.77 -11.49 3.16
C PRO A 268 -9.21 -11.78 3.52
N GLY A 269 -10.13 -11.43 2.63
CA GLY A 269 -11.57 -11.65 2.82
C GLY A 269 -12.24 -10.71 3.84
N VAL A 270 -11.50 -9.77 4.45
CA VAL A 270 -12.06 -8.70 5.28
C VAL A 270 -11.78 -7.37 4.59
N ALA A 271 -12.84 -6.73 4.09
CA ALA A 271 -12.75 -5.38 3.54
C ALA A 271 -12.56 -4.36 4.66
N PHE A 272 -11.59 -3.48 4.48
CA PHE A 272 -11.59 -2.19 5.18
C PHE A 272 -12.38 -1.19 4.33
N GLN A 273 -13.28 -0.45 4.97
CA GLN A 273 -14.03 0.63 4.34
C GLN A 273 -14.22 1.76 5.34
N SER A 274 -13.97 2.99 4.89
CA SER A 274 -14.23 4.22 5.62
C SER A 274 -14.84 5.24 4.68
N ALA A 275 -15.84 5.96 5.17
CA ALA A 275 -16.40 7.15 4.54
C ALA A 275 -16.22 8.30 5.52
N GLU A 276 -15.51 9.34 5.12
CA GLU A 276 -15.26 10.54 5.93
C GLU A 276 -15.88 11.75 5.24
N GLU A 277 -16.58 12.58 6.01
CA GLU A 277 -17.01 13.89 5.56
C GLU A 277 -16.05 14.94 6.11
N LYS A 278 -15.60 15.83 5.25
CA LYS A 278 -14.69 16.89 5.63
C LYS A 278 -15.17 18.23 5.09
N PRO A 279 -15.17 19.30 5.90
CA PRO A 279 -15.51 20.63 5.42
C PRO A 279 -14.48 21.11 4.42
N ILE A 280 -14.90 21.89 3.43
CA ILE A 280 -13.98 22.45 2.45
C ILE A 280 -13.38 23.74 3.03
N SER A 281 -12.19 23.63 3.59
CA SER A 281 -11.40 24.77 4.08
C SER A 281 -10.16 25.00 3.21
N ALA A 282 -9.58 26.20 3.28
CA ALA A 282 -8.33 26.52 2.58
C ALA A 282 -7.18 25.57 2.95
N GLU A 283 -7.04 25.22 4.24
CA GLU A 283 -6.03 24.25 4.71
C GLU A 283 -6.22 22.88 4.06
N MET A 284 -7.48 22.46 3.88
CA MET A 284 -7.79 21.18 3.25
C MET A 284 -7.54 21.15 1.75
N ILE A 285 -7.82 22.25 1.06
CA ILE A 285 -7.53 22.43 -0.37
C ILE A 285 -6.01 22.38 -0.61
N GLU A 286 -5.22 22.98 0.28
CA GLU A 286 -3.75 22.89 0.21
C GLU A 286 -3.22 21.49 0.50
N ALA A 287 -3.87 20.74 1.41
CA ALA A 287 -3.41 19.42 1.83
C ALA A 287 -3.84 18.28 0.90
N ASP A 288 -4.93 18.42 0.14
CA ASP A 288 -5.45 17.40 -0.75
C ASP A 288 -5.34 17.81 -2.23
N PRO A 289 -4.45 17.17 -3.02
CA PRO A 289 -4.26 17.52 -4.41
C PRO A 289 -5.51 17.37 -5.29
N VAL A 290 -6.49 16.55 -4.88
CA VAL A 290 -7.77 16.42 -5.61
C VAL A 290 -8.66 17.64 -5.37
N LEU A 291 -8.68 18.14 -4.14
CA LEU A 291 -9.45 19.35 -3.78
C LEU A 291 -8.76 20.62 -4.26
N HIS A 292 -7.49 20.56 -4.65
CA HIS A 292 -6.80 21.66 -5.31
C HIS A 292 -7.22 21.84 -6.78
N ASP A 293 -7.85 20.85 -7.42
CA ASP A 293 -8.35 21.00 -8.79
C ASP A 293 -9.76 21.62 -8.79
N VAL A 294 -9.84 22.93 -9.00
CA VAL A 294 -11.12 23.67 -9.17
C VAL A 294 -12.02 23.00 -10.21
N GLY A 295 -11.44 22.49 -11.31
CA GLY A 295 -12.21 21.83 -12.36
C GLY A 295 -12.85 20.54 -11.85
N TYR A 296 -12.15 19.81 -10.98
CA TYR A 296 -12.68 18.62 -10.31
C TYR A 296 -13.79 18.97 -9.32
N ILE A 297 -13.58 19.96 -8.44
CA ILE A 297 -14.60 20.46 -7.50
C ILE A 297 -15.86 20.92 -8.25
N VAL A 298 -15.71 21.79 -9.25
CA VAL A 298 -16.81 22.32 -10.04
C VAL A 298 -17.54 21.21 -10.81
N SER A 299 -16.83 20.15 -11.24
CA SER A 299 -17.46 19.01 -11.90
C SER A 299 -18.33 18.17 -10.96
N LEU A 300 -18.06 18.21 -9.65
CA LEU A 300 -18.77 17.44 -8.63
C LEU A 300 -19.89 18.24 -7.96
N ALA A 301 -19.65 19.50 -7.61
CA ALA A 301 -20.62 20.35 -6.89
C ALA A 301 -21.37 21.33 -7.79
N GLY A 302 -20.92 21.57 -9.03
CA GLY A 302 -21.45 22.64 -9.87
C GLY A 302 -20.86 24.01 -9.53
N ALA A 303 -20.83 24.92 -10.51
CA ALA A 303 -20.16 26.23 -10.38
C ALA A 303 -20.81 27.18 -9.35
N ASP A 304 -22.08 26.95 -9.02
CA ASP A 304 -22.87 27.83 -8.16
C ASP A 304 -22.72 27.50 -6.65
N VAL A 305 -22.01 26.41 -6.30
CA VAL A 305 -21.88 25.88 -4.93
C VAL A 305 -20.51 26.21 -4.31
N VAL A 306 -19.55 26.67 -5.11
CA VAL A 306 -18.17 26.88 -4.67
C VAL A 306 -17.93 28.37 -4.41
N ASP A 307 -17.70 28.73 -3.14
CA ASP A 307 -17.40 30.11 -2.73
C ASP A 307 -16.16 30.68 -3.45
N GLU A 308 -16.16 32.00 -3.70
CA GLU A 308 -15.09 32.69 -4.44
C GLU A 308 -13.71 32.52 -3.77
N GLU A 309 -13.67 32.39 -2.43
CA GLU A 309 -12.44 32.13 -1.67
C GLU A 309 -11.88 30.70 -1.91
N VAL A 310 -12.75 29.71 -2.07
CA VAL A 310 -12.37 28.32 -2.42
C VAL A 310 -11.82 28.26 -3.85
N LEU A 311 -12.44 28.99 -4.78
CA LEU A 311 -11.96 29.13 -6.15
C LEU A 311 -10.60 29.85 -6.23
N GLU A 312 -10.39 30.88 -5.42
CA GLU A 312 -9.09 31.56 -5.31
C GLU A 312 -8.01 30.68 -4.69
N ALA A 313 -8.33 29.88 -3.67
CA ALA A 313 -7.37 28.97 -3.03
C ALA A 313 -6.91 27.87 -3.99
N ALA A 314 -7.83 27.25 -4.73
CA ALA A 314 -7.53 26.17 -5.65
C ALA A 314 -6.96 26.65 -7.02
N SER A 315 -6.88 27.96 -7.27
CA SER A 315 -6.27 28.54 -8.48
C SER A 315 -4.84 29.08 -8.30
N ARG A 316 -4.26 28.96 -7.10
CA ARG A 316 -2.87 29.35 -6.80
C ARG A 316 -1.87 28.25 -7.07
#